data_AF-A0A957IUP1-F1
#
_entry.id   AF-A0A957IUP1-F1
#
_cell.length_a   1.000
_cell.length_b   1.000
_cell.length_c   1.000
_cell.angle_alpha   90.00
_cell.angle_beta   90.00
_cell.angle_gamma   90.00
#
_symmetry.space_group_name_H-M   'P 1'
#
loop_
_entity.id
_entity.type
_entity.pdbx_description
1 polymer ?
#
loop_
_entity_poly.entity_id
_entity_poly.type
_entity_poly.pdbx_seq_one_letter_code
_entity_poly.pdbx_strand_id
1 'polypeptide(L)'
;MTLTQAEKAIKDAVVAGIITIVVTVMLTLVYASGAGLAHIDPWNIADLLIMGLLVYGVHRKNRFAAIILPIYYLSVKTVLWVGEHAFIGVPLALIFAYFFVRGAQGAWAYHKARQSEVALQSL
;
A
#
# COMPACT_ATOMS: atom_id res chain seq x y z
N MET A 1 14.71 -15.11 -1.53
CA MET A 1 13.75 -14.88 -0.43
C MET A 1 13.10 -16.20 -0.10
N THR A 2 13.14 -16.65 1.16
CA THR A 2 12.46 -17.90 1.59
C THR A 2 10.94 -17.67 1.68
N LEU A 3 10.13 -18.74 1.74
CA LEU A 3 8.67 -18.63 1.88
C LEU A 3 8.28 -17.79 3.12
N THR A 4 8.89 -18.05 4.26
CA THR A 4 8.64 -17.31 5.51
C THR A 4 8.99 -15.83 5.39
N GLN A 5 10.10 -15.51 4.71
CA GLN A 5 10.48 -14.11 4.46
C GLN A 5 9.48 -13.43 3.53
N ALA A 6 9.04 -14.12 2.47
CA ALA A 6 8.06 -13.62 1.52
C ALA A 6 6.73 -13.28 2.21
N GLU A 7 6.23 -14.18 3.07
CA GLU A 7 5.01 -13.93 3.85
C GLU A 7 5.16 -12.77 4.83
N LYS A 8 6.33 -12.67 5.49
CA LYS A 8 6.60 -11.53 6.37
C LYS A 8 6.58 -10.21 5.60
N ALA A 9 7.22 -10.13 4.43
CA ALA A 9 7.22 -8.91 3.63
C ALA A 9 5.82 -8.52 3.13
N ILE A 10 4.97 -9.52 2.79
CA ILE A 10 3.56 -9.28 2.46
C ILE A 10 2.81 -8.71 3.68
N LYS A 11 3.00 -9.31 4.86
CA LYS A 11 2.38 -8.82 6.11
C LYS A 11 2.83 -7.40 6.47
N ASP A 12 4.12 -7.12 6.38
CA ASP A 12 4.68 -5.79 6.64
C ASP A 12 4.07 -4.75 5.69
N ALA A 13 3.90 -5.09 4.41
CA ALA A 13 3.23 -4.23 3.42
C ALA A 13 1.75 -4.01 3.74
N VAL A 14 1.03 -5.04 4.20
CA VAL A 14 -0.37 -4.91 4.62
C VAL A 14 -0.50 -4.00 5.84
N VAL A 15 0.35 -4.18 6.86
CA VAL A 15 0.36 -3.34 8.06
C VAL A 15 0.69 -1.89 7.70
N ALA A 16 1.71 -1.65 6.87
CA ALA A 16 2.03 -0.34 6.32
C ALA A 16 0.83 0.29 5.59
N GLY A 17 0.10 -0.51 4.82
CA GLY A 17 -1.09 -0.10 4.09
C GLY A 17 -2.23 0.31 5.01
N ILE A 18 -2.51 -0.49 6.04
CA ILE A 18 -3.52 -0.18 7.06
C ILE A 18 -3.16 1.10 7.81
N ILE A 19 -1.91 1.25 8.24
CA ILE A 19 -1.44 2.48 8.91
C ILE A 19 -1.64 3.68 7.99
N THR A 20 -1.30 3.55 6.70
CA THR A 20 -1.50 4.61 5.71
C THR A 20 -2.97 5.01 5.61
N ILE A 21 -3.88 4.04 5.49
CA ILE A 21 -5.33 4.30 5.42
C ILE A 21 -5.80 5.01 6.70
N VAL A 22 -5.41 4.53 7.88
CA VAL A 22 -5.80 5.14 9.17
C VAL A 22 -5.32 6.58 9.26
N VAL A 23 -4.06 6.85 8.87
CA VAL A 23 -3.52 8.21 8.85
C VAL A 23 -4.28 9.09 7.85
N THR A 24 -4.59 8.58 6.65
CA THR A 24 -5.39 9.32 5.67
C THR A 24 -6.79 9.62 6.19
N VAL A 25 -7.47 8.68 6.85
CA VAL A 25 -8.79 8.92 7.46
C VAL A 25 -8.68 10.00 8.54
N MET A 26 -7.71 9.89 9.45
CA MET A 26 -7.53 10.89 10.52
C MET A 26 -7.28 12.28 9.95
N LEU A 27 -6.40 12.41 8.96
CA LEU A 27 -6.14 13.69 8.29
C LEU A 27 -7.41 14.22 7.61
N THR A 28 -8.15 13.36 6.91
CA THR A 28 -9.42 13.73 6.26
C THR A 28 -10.44 14.26 7.29
N LEU A 29 -10.56 13.63 8.46
CA LEU A 29 -11.45 14.08 9.54
C LEU A 29 -11.00 15.41 10.16
N VAL A 30 -9.69 15.62 10.32
CA VAL A 30 -9.14 16.90 10.82
C VAL A 30 -9.39 18.03 9.81
N TYR A 31 -9.26 17.77 8.51
CA TYR A 31 -9.61 18.76 7.49
C TYR A 31 -11.12 19.00 7.44
N ALA A 32 -11.91 17.95 7.66
CA ALA A 32 -13.37 18.05 7.69
C ALA A 32 -13.93 18.92 8.81
N SER A 33 -13.25 18.99 9.95
CA SER A 33 -13.67 19.82 11.08
C SER A 33 -13.40 21.31 10.89
N GLY A 34 -12.85 21.72 9.73
CA GLY A 34 -12.50 23.11 9.44
C GLY A 34 -11.18 23.57 10.07
N ALA A 35 -10.42 22.65 10.66
CA ALA A 35 -9.15 22.95 11.33
C ALA A 35 -7.94 23.03 10.39
N GLY A 36 -8.14 23.04 9.06
CA GLY A 36 -7.04 23.08 8.08
C GLY A 36 -7.36 23.82 6.79
N LEU A 37 -6.33 24.01 5.96
CA LEU A 37 -6.36 24.77 4.70
C LEU A 37 -6.99 24.03 3.51
N ALA A 38 -7.30 22.73 3.64
CA ALA A 38 -7.72 21.86 2.54
C ALA A 38 -9.22 21.54 2.58
N HIS A 39 -9.90 21.66 1.43
CA HIS A 39 -11.29 21.22 1.27
C HIS A 39 -11.38 19.68 1.26
N ILE A 40 -12.44 19.11 1.84
CA ILE A 40 -12.74 17.69 1.68
C ILE A 40 -13.23 17.46 0.24
N ASP A 41 -12.43 16.77 -0.56
CA ASP A 41 -12.87 16.27 -1.86
C ASP A 41 -13.59 14.91 -1.66
N PRO A 42 -14.81 14.71 -2.21
CA PRO A 42 -15.43 13.38 -2.32
C PRO A 42 -14.49 12.30 -2.88
N TRP A 43 -13.50 12.69 -3.68
CA TRP A 43 -12.45 11.82 -4.19
C TRP A 43 -11.63 11.11 -3.10
N ASN A 44 -11.51 11.70 -1.90
CA ASN A 44 -10.80 11.09 -0.77
C ASN A 44 -11.45 9.78 -0.29
N ILE A 45 -12.78 9.66 -0.42
CA ILE A 45 -13.49 8.43 -0.06
C ILE A 45 -13.21 7.34 -1.09
N ALA A 46 -13.20 7.69 -2.38
CA ALA A 46 -12.82 6.76 -3.44
C ALA A 46 -11.37 6.28 -3.26
N ASP A 47 -10.46 7.19 -2.89
CA ASP A 47 -9.06 6.85 -2.59
C ASP A 47 -8.94 5.82 -1.46
N LEU A 48 -9.64 6.04 -0.36
CA LEU A 48 -9.67 5.11 0.78
C LEU A 48 -10.18 3.73 0.38
N LEU A 49 -11.23 3.65 -0.43
CA LEU A 49 -11.78 2.38 -0.92
C LEU A 49 -10.80 1.65 -1.85
N ILE A 50 -10.18 2.37 -2.79
CA ILE A 50 -9.19 1.80 -3.72
C ILE A 50 -7.99 1.28 -2.95
N MET A 51 -7.44 2.08 -2.02
CA MET A 51 -6.31 1.69 -1.19
C MET A 51 -6.66 0.48 -0.32
N GLY A 52 -7.85 0.46 0.30
CA GLY A 52 -8.34 -0.69 1.06
C GLY A 52 -8.45 -1.97 0.23
N LEU A 53 -8.99 -1.87 -1.00
CA LEU A 53 -9.10 -3.00 -1.92
C LEU A 53 -7.73 -3.52 -2.35
N LEU A 54 -6.78 -2.64 -2.63
CA LEU A 54 -5.41 -3.02 -2.99
C LEU A 54 -4.72 -3.71 -1.82
N VAL A 55 -4.77 -3.14 -0.62
CA VAL A 55 -4.21 -3.75 0.61
C VAL A 55 -4.83 -5.12 0.87
N TYR A 56 -6.16 -5.25 0.71
CA TYR A 56 -6.84 -6.54 0.81
C TYR A 56 -6.38 -7.55 -0.26
N GLY A 57 -6.17 -7.08 -1.49
CA GLY A 57 -5.60 -7.88 -2.57
C GLY A 57 -4.19 -8.39 -2.24
N VAL A 58 -3.34 -7.54 -1.65
CA VAL A 58 -2.00 -7.93 -1.16
C VAL A 58 -2.11 -8.97 -0.05
N HIS A 59 -3.05 -8.81 0.88
CA HIS A 59 -3.32 -9.80 1.93
C HIS A 59 -3.70 -11.17 1.35
N ARG A 60 -4.48 -11.19 0.26
CA ARG A 60 -4.80 -12.42 -0.51
C ARG A 60 -3.64 -12.92 -1.38
N LYS A 61 -2.42 -12.36 -1.22
CA LYS A 61 -1.21 -12.73 -1.98
C LYS A 61 -1.39 -12.56 -3.50
N ASN A 62 -2.26 -11.64 -3.93
CA ASN A 62 -2.46 -11.35 -5.36
C ASN A 62 -1.28 -10.52 -5.90
N ARG A 63 -0.59 -11.07 -6.90
CA ARG A 63 0.57 -10.47 -7.54
C ARG A 63 0.25 -9.10 -8.17
N PHE A 64 -0.91 -8.95 -8.80
CA PHE A 64 -1.28 -7.69 -9.46
C PHE A 64 -1.55 -6.58 -8.44
N ALA A 65 -2.31 -6.87 -7.38
CA ALA A 65 -2.59 -5.91 -6.32
C ALA A 65 -1.30 -5.42 -5.65
N ALA A 66 -0.33 -6.32 -5.43
CA ALA A 66 0.94 -5.97 -4.80
C ALA A 66 1.82 -5.06 -5.66
N ILE A 67 1.74 -5.16 -6.99
CA ILE A 67 2.46 -4.25 -7.92
C ILE A 67 1.73 -2.91 -8.03
N ILE A 68 0.39 -2.93 -8.08
CA ILE A 68 -0.41 -1.72 -8.27
C ILE A 68 -0.39 -0.84 -7.01
N LEU A 69 -0.36 -1.43 -5.81
CA LEU A 69 -0.35 -0.71 -4.53
C LEU A 69 0.72 0.41 -4.43
N PRO A 70 2.03 0.15 -4.66
CA PRO A 70 3.03 1.21 -4.60
C PRO A 70 2.83 2.28 -5.67
N ILE A 71 2.44 1.90 -6.90
CA ILE A 71 2.23 2.85 -8.01
C ILE A 71 1.07 3.79 -7.68
N TYR A 72 -0.04 3.24 -7.21
CA TYR A 72 -1.22 3.98 -6.81
C TYR A 72 -0.89 4.95 -5.66
N TYR A 73 -0.23 4.44 -4.61
CA TYR A 73 0.18 5.23 -3.45
C TYR A 73 1.05 6.44 -3.82
N LEU A 74 2.07 6.23 -4.67
CA LEU A 74 2.97 7.30 -5.13
C LEU A 74 2.23 8.32 -6.00
N SER A 75 1.31 7.87 -6.84
CA SER A 75 0.51 8.76 -7.70
C SER A 75 -0.33 9.73 -6.87
N VAL A 76 -1.03 9.21 -5.85
CA VAL A 76 -1.86 10.02 -4.94
C VAL A 76 -1.00 11.01 -4.15
N LYS A 77 0.15 10.58 -3.63
CA LYS A 77 1.07 11.47 -2.89
C LYS A 77 1.66 12.58 -3.76
N THR A 78 1.95 12.30 -5.04
CA THR A 78 2.49 13.31 -5.96
C THR A 78 1.49 14.42 -6.22
N VAL A 79 0.20 14.09 -6.40
CA VAL A 79 -0.87 15.08 -6.55
C VAL A 79 -0.98 15.97 -5.31
N LEU A 80 -0.92 15.37 -4.12
CA LEU A 80 -0.92 16.10 -2.85
C LEU A 80 0.27 17.06 -2.73
N TRP A 81 1.49 16.63 -3.06
CA TRP A 81 2.69 17.47 -2.92
C TRP A 81 2.72 18.63 -3.92
N VAL A 82 2.33 18.38 -5.17
CA VAL A 82 2.33 19.40 -6.22
C VAL A 82 1.17 20.37 -6.05
N GLY A 83 -0.02 19.88 -5.67
CA GLY A 83 -1.20 20.73 -5.47
C GLY A 83 -1.11 21.58 -4.20
N GLU A 84 -0.85 20.94 -3.07
CA GLU A 84 -0.99 21.58 -1.74
C GLU A 84 0.34 22.13 -1.18
N HIS A 85 1.46 21.95 -1.90
CA HIS A 85 2.80 22.37 -1.47
C HIS A 85 3.22 21.77 -0.10
N ALA A 86 2.58 20.66 0.28
CA ALA A 86 2.70 20.04 1.60
C ALA A 86 3.77 18.93 1.62
N PHE A 87 5.05 19.33 1.70
CA PHE A 87 6.19 18.39 1.64
C PHE A 87 6.50 17.66 2.96
N ILE A 88 5.82 17.98 4.06
CA ILE A 88 6.07 17.44 5.41
C ILE A 88 5.97 15.90 5.48
N GLY A 89 5.27 15.26 4.52
CA GLY A 89 5.08 13.81 4.48
C GLY A 89 6.04 13.01 3.59
N VAL A 90 6.98 13.65 2.87
CA VAL A 90 7.80 12.97 1.85
C VAL A 90 8.65 11.82 2.42
N PRO A 91 9.44 12.01 3.50
CA PRO A 91 10.27 10.93 4.03
C PRO A 91 9.43 9.73 4.49
N LEU A 92 8.32 9.98 5.16
CA LEU A 92 7.40 8.94 5.63
C LEU A 92 6.76 8.19 4.46
N ALA A 93 6.42 8.90 3.38
CA ALA A 93 5.89 8.27 2.18
C ALA A 93 6.89 7.35 1.50
N LEU A 94 8.17 7.72 1.46
CA LEU A 94 9.23 6.86 0.93
C LEU A 94 9.40 5.59 1.77
N ILE A 95 9.27 5.68 3.10
CA ILE A 95 9.30 4.52 3.99
C ILE A 95 8.15 3.56 3.67
N PHE A 96 6.92 4.07 3.54
CA PHE A 96 5.78 3.22 3.17
C PHE A 96 5.91 2.63 1.77
N ALA A 97 6.34 3.42 0.79
CA ALA A 97 6.61 2.95 -0.56
C ALA A 97 7.63 1.81 -0.57
N TYR A 98 8.69 1.89 0.24
CA TYR A 98 9.65 0.80 0.41
C TYR A 98 8.99 -0.48 0.91
N PHE A 99 8.12 -0.42 1.92
CA PHE A 99 7.36 -1.59 2.40
C PHE A 99 6.45 -2.16 1.31
N PHE A 100 5.79 -1.32 0.52
CA PHE A 100 4.93 -1.77 -0.58
C PHE A 100 5.72 -2.48 -1.70
N VAL A 101 6.88 -1.94 -2.09
CA VAL A 101 7.78 -2.59 -3.05
C VAL A 101 8.28 -3.93 -2.49
N ARG A 102 8.63 -3.99 -1.21
CA ARG A 102 8.99 -5.24 -0.54
C ARG A 102 7.85 -6.26 -0.54
N GLY A 103 6.62 -5.81 -0.31
CA GLY A 103 5.41 -6.64 -0.39
C GLY A 103 5.21 -7.22 -1.80
N ALA A 104 5.43 -6.42 -2.84
CA ALA A 104 5.39 -6.88 -4.24
C ALA A 104 6.42 -7.98 -4.53
N GLN A 105 7.67 -7.78 -4.10
CA GLN A 105 8.72 -8.77 -4.21
C GLN A 105 8.38 -10.06 -3.44
N GLY A 106 7.80 -9.93 -2.24
CA GLY A 106 7.30 -11.04 -1.44
C GLY A 106 6.19 -11.83 -2.15
N ALA A 107 5.22 -11.16 -2.76
CA ALA A 107 4.13 -11.80 -3.49
C ALA A 107 4.63 -12.62 -4.70
N TRP A 108 5.63 -12.11 -5.42
CA TRP A 108 6.28 -12.85 -6.51
C TRP A 108 7.08 -14.05 -6.00
N ALA A 109 7.89 -13.87 -4.95
CA ALA A 109 8.67 -14.94 -4.36
C ALA A 109 7.78 -16.06 -3.82
N TYR A 110 6.65 -15.72 -3.18
CA TYR A 110 5.67 -16.68 -2.68
C TYR A 110 5.09 -17.55 -3.80
N HIS A 111 4.71 -16.95 -4.92
CA HIS A 111 4.13 -17.69 -6.04
C HIS A 111 5.16 -18.59 -6.73
N LYS A 112 6.40 -18.12 -6.88
CA LYS A 112 7.51 -18.91 -7.44
C LYS A 112 7.80 -20.15 -6.57
N ALA A 113 7.94 -19.96 -5.25
CA ALA A 113 8.24 -21.05 -4.34
C ALA A 113 7.09 -22.08 -4.26
N ARG A 114 5.84 -21.62 -4.27
CA ARG A 114 4.66 -22.50 -4.29
C ARG A 114 4.56 -23.32 -5.58
N GLN A 115 4.96 -22.79 -6.72
CA GLN A 115 5.01 -23.57 -7.97
C GLN A 115 6.09 -24.66 -7.92
N SER A 116 7.24 -24.37 -7.33
CA SER A 116 8.32 -25.36 -7.15
C SER A 116 7.91 -26.50 -6.22
N GLU A 117 7.16 -26.21 -5.16
CA GLU A 117 6.66 -27.22 -4.21
C GLU A 117 5.64 -28.17 -4.87
N VAL A 118 4.70 -27.63 -5.65
CA VAL A 118 3.72 -28.44 -6.39
C VAL A 118 4.40 -29.35 -7.41
N ALA A 119 5.44 -28.87 -8.11
CA ALA A 119 6.18 -29.67 -9.09
C ALA A 119 6.94 -30.85 -8.46
N LEU A 120 7.45 -30.69 -7.24
CA LEU A 120 8.13 -31.77 -6.50
C LEU A 120 7.16 -32.84 -5.98
N GLN A 121 5.91 -32.49 -5.70
CA GLN A 121 4.88 -33.45 -5.27
C GLN A 121 4.27 -34.25 -6.45
N SER A 122 4.49 -33.80 -7.69
CA SER A 122 4.03 -34.50 -8.90
C SER A 122 5.07 -35.47 -9.50
N LEU A 123 6.23 -35.62 -8.86
CA LEU A 123 7.29 -36.57 -9.20
C LEU A 123 7.28 -37.75 -8.23
#